data_AF-A0A8X6QEM2-F1
#
_entry.id   AF-A0A8X6QEM2-F1
#
_cell.length_a   1.000
_cell.length_b   1.000
_cell.length_c   1.000
_cell.angle_alpha   90.00
_cell.angle_beta   90.00
_cell.angle_gamma   90.00
#
_symmetry.space_group_name_H-M   'P 1'
#
loop_
_entity.id
_entity.type
_entity.pdbx_description
1 polymer ?
#
loop_
_entity_poly.entity_id
_entity_poly.type
_entity_poly.pdbx_seq_one_letter_code
_entity_poly.pdbx_strand_id
1 'polypeptide(L)'
;MQFYKFSGLFLVLYFTVAFGAYCDKETLHFSGLKKEGTRLYLSGEGFSPSCIKGYREAKPGGRIICQNGTWKGHFPPCIVVNCSGAPPPIQNGRVKRYTGTHGSGIEYECDKFYFLARDSTVQCLFGEWKGMAPFCKDTRCLPKSLSHKKGVSPDIRNLTLSGESLKVQCIEGFVPSGVKPLCSRGVWTEYGVSPCKELNCTVSEVPNGTLTEIGERKVWRWSKFRRARKETFVKVTKGETRSPGHELRMFELMACN
;
A
#
# COMPACT_ATOMS: atom_id res chain seq x y z
N MET A 1 13.95 -36.46 58.68
CA MET A 1 14.33 -36.54 60.11
C MET A 1 14.60 -37.99 60.46
N GLN A 2 15.86 -38.40 60.50
CA GLN A 2 16.27 -39.63 61.18
C GLN A 2 17.26 -39.23 62.27
N PHE A 3 17.00 -39.64 63.51
CA PHE A 3 17.84 -39.39 64.66
C PHE A 3 18.71 -40.62 64.91
N TYR A 4 20.02 -40.50 64.68
CA TYR A 4 20.99 -41.43 65.25
C TYR A 4 21.49 -40.85 66.58
N LYS A 5 21.29 -41.62 67.66
CA LYS A 5 21.84 -41.37 69.00
C LYS A 5 23.31 -41.75 68.98
N PHE A 6 24.21 -40.78 69.11
CA PHE A 6 25.60 -41.03 69.51
C PHE A 6 25.90 -40.22 70.77
N SER A 7 26.32 -40.92 71.82
CA SER A 7 26.85 -40.34 73.05
C SER A 7 28.28 -39.88 72.82
N GLY A 8 28.59 -38.64 73.17
CA GLY A 8 29.94 -38.08 73.14
C GLY A 8 29.93 -36.62 72.70
N LEU A 9 30.48 -35.75 73.54
CA LEU A 9 30.69 -34.30 73.37
C LEU A 9 30.13 -33.70 72.06
N PHE A 10 28.97 -33.03 72.16
CA PHE A 10 28.48 -32.14 71.11
C PHE A 10 29.36 -30.88 71.04
N LEU A 11 30.46 -30.96 70.31
CA LEU A 11 30.93 -29.78 69.59
C LEU A 11 29.91 -29.55 68.48
N VAL A 12 28.91 -28.70 68.77
CA VAL A 12 28.08 -28.10 67.73
C VAL A 12 29.01 -27.22 66.92
N LEU A 13 29.64 -27.80 65.90
CA LEU A 13 30.20 -27.02 64.81
C LEU A 13 29.01 -26.32 64.16
N TYR A 14 28.72 -25.12 64.63
CA TYR A 14 28.01 -24.14 63.83
C TYR A 14 28.85 -24.01 62.56
N PHE A 15 28.49 -24.74 61.51
CA PHE A 15 28.77 -24.30 60.16
C PHE A 15 27.97 -23.00 60.01
N THR A 16 28.52 -21.91 60.54
CA THR A 16 28.18 -20.60 60.04
C THR A 16 28.51 -20.70 58.56
N VAL A 17 27.47 -20.79 57.73
CA VAL A 17 27.61 -20.45 56.32
C VAL A 17 28.09 -19.02 56.38
N ALA A 18 29.40 -18.82 56.23
CA ALA A 18 29.96 -17.48 56.14
C ALA A 18 29.25 -16.86 54.95
N PHE A 19 28.36 -15.90 55.21
CA PHE A 19 27.79 -15.05 54.17
C PHE A 19 28.96 -14.20 53.67
N GLY A 20 29.79 -14.80 52.82
CA GLY A 20 30.88 -14.11 52.14
C GLY A 20 30.28 -12.91 51.43
N ALA A 21 30.94 -11.77 51.52
CA ALA A 21 30.42 -10.56 50.91
C ALA A 21 30.39 -10.75 49.37
N TYR A 22 29.18 -10.78 48.80
CA TYR A 22 28.93 -10.99 47.38
C TYR A 22 28.34 -9.73 46.74
N CYS A 23 28.59 -9.56 45.45
CA CYS A 23 27.99 -8.49 44.67
C CYS A 23 26.90 -9.05 43.75
N ASP A 24 25.73 -8.41 43.74
CA ASP A 24 24.64 -8.77 42.84
C ASP A 24 24.67 -7.89 41.59
N LYS A 25 24.75 -8.52 40.40
CA LYS A 25 24.70 -7.85 39.09
C LYS A 25 23.42 -7.04 38.90
N GLU A 26 22.31 -7.43 39.52
CA GLU A 26 21.02 -6.73 39.40
C GLU A 26 21.04 -5.33 40.01
N THR A 27 21.96 -5.06 40.94
CA THR A 27 22.16 -3.71 41.53
C THR A 27 22.80 -2.72 40.55
N LEU A 28 23.30 -3.21 39.40
CA LEU A 28 23.86 -2.36 38.35
C LEU A 28 22.73 -1.81 37.45
N HIS A 29 22.37 -0.55 37.67
CA HIS A 29 21.31 0.15 36.93
C HIS A 29 21.84 0.88 35.68
N PHE A 30 22.52 0.16 34.79
CA PHE A 30 22.94 0.71 33.49
C PHE A 30 21.90 0.42 32.41
N SER A 31 21.44 1.45 31.70
CA SER A 31 20.57 1.33 30.53
C SER A 31 21.24 0.45 29.47
N GLY A 32 20.54 -0.51 28.88
CA GLY A 32 21.09 -1.35 27.80
C GLY A 32 22.17 -2.36 28.23
N LEU A 33 22.39 -2.56 29.54
CA LEU A 33 23.29 -3.60 30.03
C LEU A 33 22.70 -5.00 29.80
N LYS A 34 23.53 -5.90 29.29
CA LYS A 34 23.18 -7.30 29.12
C LYS A 34 23.13 -8.02 30.48
N LYS A 35 21.96 -8.55 30.85
CA LYS A 35 21.73 -9.20 32.16
C LYS A 35 21.83 -10.74 32.15
N GLU A 36 22.22 -11.36 31.04
CA GLU A 36 22.39 -12.82 30.95
C GLU A 36 23.58 -13.34 31.78
N GLY A 37 23.56 -14.63 32.16
CA GLY A 37 24.64 -15.30 32.89
C GLY A 37 24.61 -15.09 34.41
N THR A 38 25.76 -15.32 35.06
CA THR A 38 25.90 -15.30 36.53
C THR A 38 25.40 -14.00 37.15
N ARG A 39 24.59 -14.13 38.21
CA ARG A 39 24.00 -13.02 38.96
C ARG A 39 24.87 -12.55 40.12
N LEU A 40 25.38 -13.49 40.91
CA LEU A 40 26.15 -13.23 42.13
C LEU A 40 27.64 -13.44 41.88
N TYR A 41 28.46 -12.50 42.34
CA TYR A 41 29.91 -12.53 42.19
C TYR A 41 30.57 -12.49 43.57
N LEU A 42 31.58 -13.32 43.79
CA LEU A 42 32.37 -13.37 45.01
C LEU A 42 33.39 -12.22 45.06
N SER A 43 33.82 -11.84 46.27
CA SER A 43 34.89 -10.85 46.44
C SER A 43 36.16 -11.29 45.70
N GLY A 44 36.70 -10.41 44.85
CA GLY A 44 37.82 -10.65 43.95
C GLY A 44 37.42 -10.97 42.50
N GLU A 45 36.17 -11.35 42.24
CA GLU A 45 35.71 -11.65 40.89
C GLU A 45 35.50 -10.39 40.06
N GLY A 46 36.00 -10.41 38.82
CA GLY A 46 35.80 -9.36 37.85
C GLY A 46 34.61 -9.65 36.95
N PHE A 47 33.74 -8.66 36.76
CA PHE A 47 32.69 -8.65 35.76
C PHE A 47 33.06 -7.68 34.65
N SER A 48 33.02 -8.17 33.41
CA SER A 48 33.19 -7.36 32.19
C SER A 48 31.80 -7.12 31.60
N PRO A 49 31.17 -5.96 31.86
CA PRO A 49 29.81 -5.72 31.42
C PRO A 49 29.78 -5.56 29.90
N SER A 50 28.65 -5.92 29.28
CA SER A 50 28.45 -5.80 27.83
C SER A 50 27.07 -5.23 27.53
N CYS A 51 26.94 -4.57 26.38
CA CYS A 51 25.67 -3.97 25.95
C CYS A 51 24.80 -4.96 25.17
N ILE A 52 23.49 -4.83 25.28
CA ILE A 52 22.53 -5.56 24.43
C ILE A 52 22.64 -5.10 22.97
N LYS A 53 22.11 -5.90 22.03
CA LYS A 53 22.06 -5.52 20.62
C LYS A 53 21.33 -4.18 20.43
N GLY A 54 21.87 -3.32 19.57
CA GLY A 54 21.34 -1.97 19.35
C GLY A 54 21.86 -0.91 20.32
N TYR A 55 22.73 -1.30 21.25
CA TYR A 55 23.48 -0.42 22.12
C TYR A 55 24.99 -0.68 21.97
N ARG A 56 25.80 0.32 22.29
CA ARG A 56 27.26 0.23 22.30
C ARG A 56 27.83 0.94 23.51
N GLU A 57 29.03 0.57 23.93
CA GLU A 57 29.74 1.28 24.98
C GLU A 57 30.07 2.71 24.53
N ALA A 58 29.83 3.70 25.40
CA ALA A 58 30.15 5.09 25.11
C ALA A 58 31.66 5.31 24.91
N LYS A 59 32.49 4.52 25.60
CA LYS A 59 33.95 4.50 25.47
C LYS A 59 34.42 3.05 25.51
N PRO A 60 35.48 2.69 24.78
CA PRO A 60 36.07 1.36 24.88
C PRO A 60 36.70 1.19 26.26
N GLY A 61 36.47 0.02 26.87
CA GLY A 61 37.14 -0.37 28.10
C GLY A 61 36.32 -0.01 29.36
N GLY A 62 36.17 -1.01 30.20
CA GLY A 62 35.50 -0.92 31.48
C GLY A 62 35.52 -2.29 32.14
N ARG A 63 35.91 -2.33 33.40
CA ARG A 63 35.88 -3.54 34.21
C ARG A 63 35.47 -3.15 35.60
N ILE A 64 34.51 -3.89 36.14
CA ILE A 64 34.14 -3.76 37.53
C ILE A 64 34.49 -5.04 38.25
N ILE A 65 34.87 -4.91 39.52
CA ILE A 65 35.34 -6.02 40.35
C ILE A 65 34.50 -5.98 41.62
N CYS A 66 34.04 -7.14 42.06
CA CYS A 66 33.40 -7.25 43.36
C CYS A 66 34.47 -7.18 44.45
N GLN A 67 34.38 -6.21 45.36
CA GLN A 67 35.27 -6.10 46.51
C GLN A 67 34.44 -5.96 47.78
N ASN A 68 34.50 -6.99 48.63
CA ASN A 68 33.80 -7.06 49.91
C ASN A 68 32.31 -6.70 49.79
N GLY A 69 31.62 -7.26 48.80
CA GLY A 69 30.20 -7.05 48.56
C GLY A 69 29.84 -5.73 47.88
N THR A 70 30.82 -4.91 47.49
CA THR A 70 30.61 -3.67 46.74
C THR A 70 31.27 -3.75 45.36
N TRP A 71 30.56 -3.31 44.32
CA TRP A 71 31.15 -3.15 42.99
C TRP A 71 32.14 -1.98 42.97
N LYS A 72 33.38 -2.25 42.54
CA LYS A 72 34.44 -1.25 42.37
C LYS A 72 34.90 -1.20 40.92
N GLY A 73 35.38 -0.05 40.47
CA GLY A 73 35.82 0.19 39.09
C GLY A 73 34.86 1.07 38.30
N HIS A 74 35.08 1.15 36.99
CA HIS A 74 34.30 1.97 36.07
C HIS A 74 33.86 1.14 34.87
N PHE A 75 32.59 1.27 34.51
CA PHE A 75 32.04 0.80 33.24
C PHE A 75 31.33 1.97 32.54
N PRO A 76 31.68 2.26 31.28
CA PRO A 76 31.02 3.31 30.52
C PRO A 76 29.55 2.93 30.24
N PRO A 77 28.62 3.89 30.24
CA PRO A 77 27.23 3.59 29.97
C PRO A 77 27.04 3.06 28.55
N CYS A 78 26.08 2.14 28.38
CA CYS A 78 25.64 1.71 27.05
C CYS A 78 24.75 2.79 26.44
N ILE A 79 25.18 3.35 25.31
CA ILE A 79 24.45 4.33 24.54
C ILE A 79 23.78 3.65 23.34
N VAL A 80 22.62 4.16 22.95
CA VAL A 80 21.88 3.64 21.78
C VAL A 80 22.71 3.80 20.51
N VAL A 81 22.67 2.80 19.64
CA VAL A 81 23.29 2.88 18.32
C VAL A 81 22.41 3.73 17.41
N ASN A 82 23.05 4.66 16.69
CA ASN A 82 22.38 5.46 15.68
C ASN A 82 22.57 4.83 14.31
N CYS A 83 21.56 4.92 13.45
CA CYS A 83 21.66 4.48 12.09
C CYS A 83 22.63 5.33 11.29
N SER A 84 23.48 4.67 10.51
CA SER A 84 24.40 5.34 9.61
C SER A 84 23.68 5.80 8.35
N GLY A 85 23.96 7.03 7.92
CA GLY A 85 23.43 7.59 6.69
C GLY A 85 22.00 8.14 6.81
N ALA A 86 21.56 8.78 5.73
CA ALA A 86 20.22 9.34 5.64
C ALA A 86 19.15 8.24 5.51
N PRO A 87 17.94 8.48 6.05
CA PRO A 87 16.79 7.62 5.79
C PRO A 87 16.52 7.38 4.29
N PRO A 88 15.92 6.24 3.92
CA PRO A 88 15.54 5.97 2.53
C PRO A 88 14.58 7.05 2.01
N PRO A 89 14.85 7.65 0.83
CA PRO A 89 13.94 8.60 0.20
C PRO A 89 12.72 7.88 -0.42
N ILE A 90 11.67 8.64 -0.71
CA ILE A 90 10.46 8.15 -1.41
C ILE A 90 10.18 8.99 -2.66
N GLN A 91 9.46 8.42 -3.62
CA GLN A 91 8.99 9.15 -4.79
C GLN A 91 7.73 9.96 -4.47
N ASN A 92 7.61 11.15 -5.04
CA ASN A 92 6.48 12.08 -4.83
C ASN A 92 6.21 12.37 -3.35
N GLY A 93 7.29 12.49 -2.57
CA GLY A 93 7.25 12.79 -1.16
C GLY A 93 8.64 13.00 -0.59
N ARG A 94 8.71 13.22 0.72
CA ARG A 94 9.93 13.50 1.46
C ARG A 94 9.90 12.89 2.86
N VAL A 95 11.07 12.82 3.46
CA VAL A 95 11.22 12.55 4.90
C VAL A 95 10.85 13.81 5.66
N LYS A 96 9.84 13.74 6.52
CA LYS A 96 9.39 14.87 7.34
C LYS A 96 10.18 14.94 8.64
N ARG A 97 10.40 13.80 9.30
CA ARG A 97 11.13 13.72 10.58
C ARG A 97 11.65 12.31 10.85
N TYR A 98 12.79 12.22 11.52
CA TYR A 98 13.32 10.97 12.09
C TYR A 98 14.28 11.27 13.25
N THR A 99 14.45 10.30 14.16
CA THR A 99 15.43 10.39 15.26
C THR A 99 16.72 9.64 14.94
N GLY A 100 16.62 8.51 14.23
CA GLY A 100 17.80 7.74 13.80
C GLY A 100 18.42 6.87 14.88
N THR A 101 17.81 6.77 16.07
CA THR A 101 18.24 5.86 17.14
C THR A 101 17.64 4.46 16.93
N HIS A 102 18.31 3.43 17.43
CA HIS A 102 17.78 2.07 17.37
C HIS A 102 16.33 1.98 17.90
N GLY A 103 15.45 1.34 17.13
CA GLY A 103 14.03 1.21 17.41
C GLY A 103 13.17 2.40 16.92
N SER A 104 13.77 3.51 16.51
CA SER A 104 13.03 4.65 15.96
C SER A 104 12.57 4.42 14.52
N GLY A 105 11.40 4.95 14.18
CA GLY A 105 10.85 4.99 12.81
C GLY A 105 11.09 6.32 12.10
N ILE A 106 10.56 6.42 10.88
CA ILE A 106 10.61 7.65 10.06
C ILE A 106 9.20 8.12 9.76
N GLU A 107 8.97 9.43 9.93
CA GLU A 107 7.74 10.09 9.49
C GLU A 107 7.96 10.62 8.07
N TYR A 108 7.12 10.15 7.15
CA TYR A 108 7.12 10.55 5.75
C TYR A 108 5.96 11.49 5.44
N GLU A 109 6.14 12.34 4.43
CA GLU A 109 5.13 13.27 3.93
C GLU A 109 5.10 13.22 2.41
N CYS A 110 3.91 13.04 1.83
CA CYS A 110 3.76 13.06 0.38
C CYS A 110 3.70 14.49 -0.16
N ASP A 111 4.12 14.67 -1.40
CA ASP A 111 4.03 15.93 -2.11
C ASP A 111 2.57 16.32 -2.39
N LYS A 112 2.36 17.57 -2.81
CA LYS A 112 1.03 18.08 -3.12
C LYS A 112 0.32 17.19 -4.14
N PHE A 113 -0.95 16.89 -3.87
CA PHE A 113 -1.81 15.99 -4.66
C PHE A 113 -1.43 14.50 -4.58
N TYR A 114 -0.55 14.11 -3.68
CA TYR A 114 -0.28 12.71 -3.39
C TYR A 114 -0.73 12.37 -1.96
N PHE A 115 -1.08 11.11 -1.74
CA PHE A 115 -1.42 10.61 -0.41
C PHE A 115 -0.62 9.35 -0.10
N LEU A 116 -0.38 9.11 1.19
CA LEU A 116 0.32 7.94 1.67
C LEU A 116 -0.58 6.72 1.46
N ALA A 117 -0.25 5.86 0.49
CA ALA A 117 -1.09 4.70 0.15
C ALA A 117 -0.91 3.54 1.15
N ARG A 118 0.23 3.50 1.82
CA ARG A 118 0.58 2.53 2.87
C ARG A 118 1.48 3.19 3.89
N ASP A 119 1.33 2.77 5.14
CA ASP A 119 2.21 3.22 6.24
C ASP A 119 3.64 2.75 6.03
N SER A 120 4.59 3.54 6.52
CA SER A 120 6.00 3.17 6.52
C SER A 120 6.26 2.08 7.56
N THR A 121 7.07 1.09 7.19
CA THR A 121 7.61 0.12 8.16
C THR A 121 9.11 0.32 8.38
N VAL A 122 9.68 1.44 7.93
CA VAL A 122 11.11 1.69 8.05
C VAL A 122 11.46 2.03 9.49
N GLN A 123 12.38 1.26 10.05
CA GLN A 123 12.89 1.40 11.41
C GLN A 123 14.41 1.31 11.43
N CYS A 124 15.02 2.01 12.38
CA CYS A 124 16.45 1.91 12.62
C CYS A 124 16.76 0.65 13.45
N LEU A 125 17.37 -0.36 12.83
CA LEU A 125 17.72 -1.62 13.48
C LEU A 125 19.23 -1.85 13.44
N PHE A 126 19.84 -1.88 14.63
CA PHE A 126 21.26 -2.18 14.82
C PHE A 126 22.23 -1.29 14.02
N GLY A 127 21.85 -0.03 13.78
CA GLY A 127 22.67 0.91 13.00
C GLY A 127 22.33 0.97 11.52
N GLU A 128 21.34 0.21 11.06
CA GLU A 128 20.89 0.23 9.66
C GLU A 128 19.38 0.51 9.56
N TRP A 129 18.99 1.29 8.55
CA TRP A 129 17.59 1.46 8.20
C TRP A 129 17.05 0.18 7.55
N LYS A 130 16.04 -0.43 8.16
CA LYS A 130 15.40 -1.68 7.68
C LYS A 130 13.90 -1.50 7.56
N GLY A 131 13.29 -2.20 6.60
CA GLY A 131 11.86 -2.13 6.33
C GLY A 131 11.56 -1.56 4.94
N MET A 132 10.28 -1.29 4.68
CA MET A 132 9.80 -0.79 3.39
C MET A 132 9.35 0.66 3.51
N ALA A 133 9.89 1.51 2.66
CA ALA A 133 9.45 2.90 2.55
C ALA A 133 8.02 2.97 1.97
N PRO A 134 7.21 3.95 2.38
CA PRO A 134 5.83 4.06 1.90
C PRO A 134 5.81 4.51 0.43
N PHE A 135 4.66 4.33 -0.21
CA PHE A 135 4.43 4.81 -1.57
C PHE A 135 3.39 5.93 -1.57
N CYS A 136 3.73 7.05 -2.21
CA CYS A 136 2.82 8.17 -2.43
C CYS A 136 2.04 7.97 -3.72
N LYS A 137 0.72 7.82 -3.62
CA LYS A 137 -0.17 7.62 -4.76
C LYS A 137 -0.82 8.96 -5.15
N ASP A 138 -0.88 9.23 -6.46
CA ASP A 138 -1.52 10.44 -6.98
C ASP A 138 -3.03 10.41 -6.65
N THR A 139 -3.54 11.51 -6.10
CA THR A 139 -4.95 11.71 -5.77
C THR A 139 -5.77 12.18 -6.97
N ARG A 140 -5.12 12.63 -8.04
CA ARG A 140 -5.75 13.14 -9.24
C ARG A 140 -6.12 12.00 -10.15
N CYS A 141 -7.25 12.15 -10.83
CA CYS A 141 -7.73 11.14 -11.77
C CYS A 141 -7.28 11.50 -13.17
N LEU A 142 -6.74 10.49 -13.87
CA LEU A 142 -6.43 10.59 -15.28
C LEU A 142 -7.69 10.31 -16.09
N PRO A 143 -8.18 11.24 -16.92
CA PRO A 143 -9.36 10.97 -17.74
C PRO A 143 -9.17 9.85 -18.74
N LYS A 144 -7.92 9.58 -19.15
CA LYS A 144 -7.57 8.45 -20.01
C LYS A 144 -8.02 7.10 -19.42
N SER A 145 -8.20 6.96 -18.10
CA SER A 145 -8.77 5.72 -17.56
C SER A 145 -10.25 5.53 -17.92
N LEU A 146 -10.96 6.58 -18.32
CA LEU A 146 -12.35 6.53 -18.78
C LEU A 146 -12.48 6.24 -20.28
N SER A 147 -11.43 6.41 -21.10
CA SER A 147 -11.52 6.19 -22.55
C SER A 147 -11.78 4.72 -22.93
N HIS A 148 -11.57 3.78 -22.01
CA HIS A 148 -11.96 2.37 -22.18
C HIS A 148 -13.47 2.15 -22.03
N LYS A 149 -14.23 3.14 -21.54
CA LYS A 149 -15.68 3.06 -21.41
C LYS A 149 -16.35 3.31 -22.77
N LYS A 150 -17.41 2.54 -23.04
CA LYS A 150 -18.15 2.56 -24.32
C LYS A 150 -18.69 3.98 -24.60
N GLY A 151 -18.36 4.54 -25.76
CA GLY A 151 -18.89 5.82 -26.19
C GLY A 151 -18.14 7.06 -25.69
N VAL A 152 -17.05 6.91 -24.91
CA VAL A 152 -16.27 8.04 -24.39
C VAL A 152 -15.22 8.50 -25.40
N SER A 153 -15.15 9.81 -25.66
CA SER A 153 -14.15 10.40 -26.55
C SER A 153 -12.72 10.21 -26.01
N PRO A 154 -11.73 9.89 -26.87
CA PRO A 154 -10.35 9.68 -26.44
C PRO A 154 -9.59 10.98 -26.11
N ASP A 155 -10.09 12.14 -26.51
CA ASP A 155 -9.37 13.43 -26.41
C ASP A 155 -9.49 14.13 -25.05
N ILE A 156 -9.59 13.37 -23.96
CA ILE A 156 -9.68 13.93 -22.61
C ILE A 156 -8.29 14.00 -21.97
N ARG A 157 -7.68 15.19 -21.99
CA ARG A 157 -6.27 15.40 -21.57
C ARG A 157 -6.09 16.00 -20.18
N ASN A 158 -7.13 16.54 -19.55
CA ASN A 158 -6.99 17.35 -18.33
C ASN A 158 -6.99 16.51 -17.05
N LEU A 159 -5.96 16.60 -16.21
CA LEU A 159 -5.99 15.99 -14.88
C LEU A 159 -7.10 16.61 -14.02
N THR A 160 -7.88 15.76 -13.35
CA THR A 160 -8.98 16.18 -12.47
C THR A 160 -8.60 16.00 -11.01
N LEU A 161 -8.85 17.00 -10.17
CA LEU A 161 -8.51 16.93 -8.75
C LEU A 161 -9.47 16.01 -8.00
N SER A 162 -9.01 15.42 -6.90
CA SER A 162 -9.89 14.64 -6.02
C SER A 162 -11.02 15.55 -5.49
N GLY A 163 -12.27 15.11 -5.62
CA GLY A 163 -13.47 15.86 -5.29
C GLY A 163 -14.13 16.57 -6.47
N GLU A 164 -13.48 16.61 -7.64
CA GLU A 164 -14.05 17.21 -8.85
C GLU A 164 -14.73 16.17 -9.74
N SER A 165 -15.81 16.59 -10.40
CA SER A 165 -16.51 15.80 -11.42
C SER A 165 -16.06 16.22 -12.82
N LEU A 166 -15.82 15.24 -13.70
CA LEU A 166 -15.42 15.51 -15.07
C LEU A 166 -16.62 15.54 -16.03
N LYS A 167 -16.68 16.56 -16.89
CA LYS A 167 -17.60 16.60 -18.02
C LYS A 167 -17.03 15.77 -19.17
N VAL A 168 -17.68 14.67 -19.49
CA VAL A 168 -17.24 13.72 -20.52
C VAL A 168 -17.88 14.06 -21.85
N GLN A 169 -17.08 14.06 -22.91
CA GLN A 169 -17.57 14.18 -24.28
C GLN A 169 -17.76 12.78 -24.87
N CYS A 170 -18.91 12.55 -25.49
CA CYS A 170 -19.23 11.27 -26.13
C CYS A 170 -18.84 11.29 -27.61
N ILE A 171 -18.47 10.13 -28.15
CA ILE A 171 -18.28 9.95 -29.59
C ILE A 171 -19.63 9.93 -30.32
N GLU A 172 -19.61 10.02 -31.64
CA GLU A 172 -20.80 9.96 -32.48
C GLU A 172 -21.61 8.66 -32.25
N GLY A 173 -22.94 8.77 -32.22
CA GLY A 173 -23.85 7.67 -31.89
C GLY A 173 -24.05 7.42 -30.38
N PHE A 174 -23.44 8.24 -29.52
CA PHE A 174 -23.62 8.21 -28.07
C PHE A 174 -24.02 9.57 -27.50
N VAL A 175 -24.83 9.55 -26.44
CA VAL A 175 -25.25 10.75 -25.70
C VAL A 175 -24.90 10.63 -24.21
N PRO A 176 -24.75 11.76 -23.48
CA PRO A 176 -24.50 11.72 -22.05
C PRO A 176 -25.59 10.93 -21.31
N SER A 177 -25.17 9.98 -20.47
CA SER A 177 -26.09 9.15 -19.67
C SER A 177 -26.59 9.86 -18.41
N GLY A 178 -26.07 11.05 -18.10
CA GLY A 178 -26.34 11.78 -16.84
C GLY A 178 -25.38 11.41 -15.69
N VAL A 179 -24.67 10.30 -15.82
CA VAL A 179 -23.56 9.88 -14.96
C VAL A 179 -22.42 10.89 -15.04
N LYS A 180 -22.01 11.41 -13.89
CA LYS A 180 -20.90 12.37 -13.76
C LYS A 180 -19.79 11.71 -12.96
N PRO A 181 -18.71 11.22 -13.59
CA PRO A 181 -17.64 10.55 -12.88
C PRO A 181 -16.97 11.55 -11.93
N LEU A 182 -17.08 11.29 -10.62
CA LEU A 182 -16.43 12.06 -9.56
C LEU A 182 -15.08 11.41 -9.24
N CYS A 183 -14.03 12.22 -9.18
CA CYS A 183 -12.69 11.76 -8.82
C CYS A 183 -12.57 11.61 -7.30
N SER A 184 -12.14 10.45 -6.82
CA SER A 184 -11.89 10.16 -5.41
C SER A 184 -10.53 9.46 -5.26
N ARG A 185 -9.53 10.19 -4.77
CA ARG A 185 -8.16 9.67 -4.50
C ARG A 185 -7.55 8.87 -5.67
N GLY A 186 -7.60 9.44 -6.86
CA GLY A 186 -7.04 8.88 -8.10
C GLY A 186 -7.92 7.83 -8.77
N VAL A 187 -9.16 7.68 -8.31
CA VAL A 187 -10.13 6.70 -8.79
C VAL A 187 -11.46 7.37 -9.15
N TRP A 188 -12.04 7.00 -10.29
CA TRP A 188 -13.38 7.46 -10.67
C TRP A 188 -14.46 6.63 -9.96
N THR A 189 -15.45 7.30 -9.38
CA THR A 189 -16.48 6.73 -8.49
C THR A 189 -17.57 5.89 -9.18
N GLU A 190 -17.53 5.68 -10.50
CA GLU A 190 -18.48 4.83 -11.23
C GLU A 190 -17.77 3.78 -12.10
N TYR A 191 -17.17 2.79 -11.43
CA TYR A 191 -16.38 1.72 -12.07
C TYR A 191 -17.12 0.90 -13.12
N GLY A 192 -18.46 0.88 -13.12
CA GLY A 192 -19.28 0.04 -13.99
C GLY A 192 -19.90 0.78 -15.16
N VAL A 193 -20.49 1.95 -14.92
CA VAL A 193 -21.39 2.61 -15.86
C VAL A 193 -20.60 3.55 -16.78
N SER A 194 -20.91 3.52 -18.07
CA SER A 194 -20.33 4.49 -18.99
C SER A 194 -21.04 5.84 -18.81
N PRO A 195 -20.31 6.98 -18.76
CA PRO A 195 -20.92 8.31 -18.79
C PRO A 195 -21.64 8.59 -20.12
N CYS A 196 -21.47 7.73 -21.12
CA CYS A 196 -22.11 7.80 -22.42
C CYS A 196 -23.01 6.56 -22.64
N LYS A 197 -24.24 6.78 -23.10
CA LYS A 197 -25.18 5.73 -23.52
C LYS A 197 -25.40 5.78 -25.03
N GLU A 198 -25.74 4.65 -25.64
CA GLU A 198 -26.06 4.62 -27.07
C GLU A 198 -27.29 5.48 -27.36
N LEU A 199 -27.23 6.17 -28.49
CA LEU A 199 -28.34 6.93 -29.01
C LEU A 199 -29.36 5.94 -29.62
N ASN A 200 -30.36 5.53 -28.85
CA ASN A 200 -31.48 4.75 -29.35
C ASN A 200 -32.56 5.70 -29.90
N CYS A 201 -32.44 6.07 -31.17
CA CYS A 201 -33.55 6.73 -31.86
C CYS A 201 -34.46 5.63 -32.41
N THR A 202 -35.60 5.41 -31.77
CA THR A 202 -36.71 4.68 -32.39
C THR A 202 -37.28 5.58 -33.47
N VAL A 203 -37.34 5.10 -34.72
CA VAL A 203 -38.05 5.83 -35.78
C VAL A 203 -39.54 5.79 -35.41
N SER A 204 -40.03 6.83 -34.74
CA SER A 204 -41.34 6.78 -34.09
C SER A 204 -42.48 6.91 -35.09
N GLU A 205 -42.27 7.59 -36.22
CA GLU A 205 -43.25 7.72 -37.30
C GLU A 205 -42.55 8.38 -38.49
N VAL A 206 -42.76 7.85 -39.70
CA VAL A 206 -42.34 8.50 -40.95
C VAL A 206 -43.60 9.08 -41.61
N PRO A 207 -43.93 10.37 -41.43
CA PRO A 207 -45.05 10.96 -42.11
C PRO A 207 -44.75 10.99 -43.61
N ASN A 208 -45.58 10.34 -44.42
CA ASN A 208 -45.46 10.31 -45.89
C ASN A 208 -44.14 9.73 -46.43
N GLY A 209 -43.56 8.72 -45.79
CA GLY A 209 -42.33 8.08 -46.28
C GLY A 209 -42.22 6.59 -45.98
N THR A 210 -41.31 5.91 -46.70
CA THR A 210 -41.05 4.47 -46.57
C THR A 210 -39.80 4.20 -45.75
N LEU A 211 -39.92 3.40 -44.69
CA LEU A 211 -38.79 2.85 -43.94
C LEU A 211 -38.20 1.65 -44.70
N THR A 212 -37.00 1.83 -45.27
CA THR A 212 -36.23 0.74 -45.89
C THR A 212 -35.16 0.26 -44.92
N GLU A 213 -35.42 -0.83 -44.20
CA GLU A 213 -34.39 -1.48 -43.39
C GLU A 213 -33.50 -2.33 -44.31
N ILE A 214 -32.33 -1.81 -44.66
CA ILE A 214 -31.35 -2.52 -45.49
C ILE A 214 -30.55 -3.47 -44.59
N GLY A 215 -30.99 -4.73 -44.50
CA GLY A 215 -30.21 -5.79 -43.85
C GLY A 215 -29.24 -6.47 -44.83
N GLU A 216 -27.94 -6.32 -44.63
CA GLU A 216 -26.93 -7.12 -45.34
C GLU A 216 -26.78 -8.51 -44.71
N ARG A 217 -27.13 -9.57 -45.43
CA ARG A 217 -26.77 -10.95 -45.06
C ARG A 217 -25.71 -11.51 -46.00
N LYS A 218 -24.56 -11.89 -45.44
CA LYS A 218 -23.47 -12.57 -46.15
C LYS A 218 -23.66 -14.08 -46.03
N VAL A 219 -23.98 -14.75 -47.13
CA VAL A 219 -24.20 -16.21 -47.15
C VAL A 219 -23.18 -16.87 -48.07
N TRP A 220 -22.60 -17.97 -47.60
CA TRP A 220 -21.67 -18.79 -48.39
C TRP A 220 -22.42 -19.96 -49.01
N ARG A 221 -22.49 -20.01 -50.34
CA ARG A 221 -23.11 -21.13 -51.07
C ARG A 221 -22.01 -21.99 -51.70
N TRP A 222 -22.05 -23.28 -51.41
CA TRP A 222 -21.08 -24.26 -51.89
C TRP A 222 -21.61 -24.93 -53.17
N SER A 223 -20.85 -24.83 -54.27
CA SER A 223 -21.16 -25.53 -55.53
C SER A 223 -20.75 -27.01 -55.46
N LYS A 224 -21.37 -27.87 -56.30
CA LYS A 224 -21.01 -29.30 -56.48
C LYS A 224 -19.51 -29.54 -56.74
N PHE A 225 -18.74 -28.50 -57.10
CA PHE A 225 -17.29 -28.54 -57.32
C PHE A 225 -16.45 -27.95 -56.16
N ARG A 226 -16.97 -27.90 -54.91
CA ARG A 226 -16.28 -27.34 -53.71
C ARG A 226 -15.74 -25.91 -53.87
N ARG A 227 -16.38 -25.08 -54.70
CA ARG A 227 -16.13 -23.63 -54.76
C ARG A 227 -17.20 -22.91 -53.95
N ALA A 228 -16.76 -22.11 -52.97
CA ALA A 228 -17.63 -21.26 -52.17
C ALA A 228 -17.79 -19.90 -52.87
N ARG A 229 -19.03 -19.54 -53.20
CA ARG A 229 -19.36 -18.20 -53.73
C ARG A 229 -19.99 -17.37 -52.61
N LYS A 230 -19.49 -16.16 -52.40
CA LYS A 230 -20.05 -15.19 -51.47
C LYS A 230 -21.23 -14.50 -52.14
N GLU A 231 -22.45 -14.77 -51.65
CA GLU A 231 -23.66 -14.12 -52.12
C GLU A 231 -24.13 -13.13 -51.05
N THR A 232 -24.32 -11.87 -51.45
CA THR A 232 -24.88 -10.80 -50.62
C THR A 232 -26.36 -10.68 -50.93
N PHE A 233 -27.20 -10.92 -49.92
CA PHE A 233 -28.65 -10.75 -50.04
C PHE A 233 -29.05 -9.43 -49.40
N VAL A 234 -29.79 -8.62 -50.14
CA VAL A 234 -30.48 -7.43 -49.64
C VAL A 234 -31.94 -7.82 -49.46
N LYS A 235 -32.43 -7.85 -48.22
CA LYS A 235 -33.85 -8.09 -47.95
C LYS A 235 -34.54 -6.74 -47.86
N VAL A 236 -35.46 -6.46 -48.80
CA VAL A 236 -36.27 -5.24 -48.81
C VAL A 236 -37.67 -5.60 -48.34
N THR A 237 -38.12 -5.05 -47.21
CA THR A 237 -39.52 -5.11 -46.79
C THR A 237 -40.26 -3.88 -47.31
N LYS A 238 -41.32 -4.11 -48.10
CA LYS A 238 -42.10 -3.06 -48.77
C LYS A 238 -43.42 -2.86 -48.02
N GLY A 239 -43.67 -1.66 -47.50
CA GLY A 239 -45.00 -1.20 -47.09
C GLY A 239 -45.43 -0.07 -48.02
N GLU A 240 -46.68 -0.06 -48.49
CA GLU A 240 -47.19 0.91 -49.47
C GLU A 240 -48.23 1.86 -48.87
N THR A 241 -48.02 3.16 -49.05
CA THR A 241 -49.07 4.19 -49.12
C THR A 241 -48.75 5.17 -50.26
N ARG A 242 -49.77 5.66 -50.96
CA ARG A 242 -49.71 6.28 -52.32
C ARG A 242 -49.25 7.76 -52.32
N SER A 243 -48.17 8.04 -53.09
CA SER A 243 -47.67 9.24 -53.84
C SER A 243 -47.94 10.72 -53.44
N PRO A 244 -47.07 11.70 -53.81
CA PRO A 244 -45.63 11.61 -54.17
C PRO A 244 -44.69 12.67 -53.52
N GLY A 245 -43.41 12.28 -53.36
CA GLY A 245 -42.28 13.14 -53.75
C GLY A 245 -41.47 13.81 -52.64
N HIS A 246 -40.72 13.04 -51.85
CA HIS A 246 -39.40 13.44 -51.34
C HIS A 246 -38.64 12.19 -50.84
N GLU A 247 -37.36 12.07 -51.22
CA GLU A 247 -36.44 11.07 -50.70
C GLU A 247 -35.73 11.68 -49.48
N LEU A 248 -36.30 11.51 -48.29
CA LEU A 248 -35.70 12.01 -47.04
C LEU A 248 -34.58 11.06 -46.59
N ARG A 249 -33.40 11.59 -46.28
CA ARG A 249 -32.28 10.77 -45.77
C ARG A 249 -32.57 10.38 -44.32
N MET A 250 -32.11 9.21 -43.88
CA MET A 250 -32.32 8.69 -42.50
C MET A 250 -32.01 9.73 -41.40
N PHE A 251 -31.06 10.63 -41.64
CA PHE A 251 -30.68 11.71 -40.73
C PHE A 251 -31.76 12.80 -40.52
N GLU A 252 -32.71 12.95 -41.45
CA GLU A 252 -33.80 13.94 -41.38
C GLU A 252 -35.03 13.44 -40.61
N LEU A 253 -35.12 12.12 -40.37
CA LEU A 253 -36.24 11.45 -39.69
C LEU A 253 -35.94 11.10 -38.22
N MET A 254 -34.72 11.38 -37.75
CA MET A 254 -34.33 11.12 -36.38
C MET A 254 -34.81 12.23 -35.45
N ALA A 255 -36.04 12.11 -34.97
CA ALA A 255 -36.47 12.78 -33.74
C ALA A 255 -35.90 12.01 -32.55
N CYS A 256 -34.70 12.39 -32.11
CA CYS A 256 -34.09 11.82 -30.90
C CYS A 256 -34.59 12.63 -29.69
N ASN A 257 -35.28 11.96 -28.76
CA ASN A 257 -35.71 12.52 -27.47
C ASN A 257 -34.58 12.45 -26.43
#